data_AF-A0A2G7G480-F1
#
_entry.id   AF-A0A2G7G480-F1
#
_cell.length_a   1.000
_cell.length_b   1.000
_cell.length_c   1.000
_cell.angle_alpha   90.00
_cell.angle_beta   90.00
_cell.angle_gamma   90.00
#
_symmetry.space_group_name_H-M   'P 1'
#
loop_
_entity.id
_entity.type
_entity.pdbx_description
1 polymer ?
#
loop_
_entity_poly.entity_id
_entity_poly.type
_entity_poly.pdbx_seq_one_letter_code
_entity_poly.pdbx_strand_id
1 'polypeptide(L)'
;MAIESFPIPSLDRPFGVHLWPHFSKAFELVAGYPADEFKFVVGTTPMSTLRETSIFVAVYYTVISGGREVMRNRAPFKLRSLFLIHNFYLTAISAILLALYIEELVPTIFQNGIFYAICHRDGGWTNRLVVLYYLLPCSLHLFYFATYNKDGKPPSTRRTLRRMSQAEVNPKATGIKTGNASVRARKVLV
;
A
#
# COMPACT_ATOMS: atom_id res chain seq x y z
N MET A 1 7.26 31.13 -19.79
CA MET A 1 7.28 29.66 -19.59
C MET A 1 5.86 29.19 -19.72
N ALA A 2 5.57 28.47 -20.80
CA ALA A 2 4.22 28.13 -21.23
C ALA A 2 3.53 27.26 -20.19
N ILE A 3 2.40 27.75 -19.69
CA ILE A 3 1.38 26.90 -19.09
C ILE A 3 0.70 26.26 -20.30
N GLU A 4 1.26 25.17 -20.80
CA GLU A 4 0.62 24.40 -21.87
C GLU A 4 -0.80 24.06 -21.40
N SER A 5 -1.77 24.38 -22.25
CA SER A 5 -3.19 24.16 -22.03
C SER A 5 -3.44 22.73 -21.56
N PHE A 6 -3.78 22.56 -20.28
CA PHE A 6 -4.29 21.28 -19.79
C PHE A 6 -5.47 20.88 -20.68
N PRO A 7 -5.41 19.70 -21.34
CA PRO A 7 -6.48 19.26 -22.22
C PRO A 7 -7.79 19.19 -21.43
N ILE A 8 -8.86 19.69 -22.02
CA ILE A 8 -10.18 19.69 -21.41
C ILE A 8 -10.57 18.22 -21.13
N PRO A 9 -10.95 17.85 -19.89
CA PRO A 9 -11.36 16.49 -19.59
C PRO A 9 -12.56 16.13 -20.47
N SER A 10 -12.47 14.99 -21.14
CA SER A 10 -13.54 14.45 -22.00
C SER A 10 -13.93 13.05 -21.52
N LEU A 11 -15.06 12.53 -21.99
CA LEU A 11 -15.53 11.21 -21.59
C LEU A 11 -14.53 10.09 -21.94
N ASP A 12 -13.83 10.25 -23.07
CA ASP A 12 -12.77 9.34 -23.51
C ASP A 12 -11.41 9.64 -22.85
N ARG A 13 -11.28 10.79 -22.18
CA ARG A 13 -10.06 11.24 -21.50
C ARG A 13 -10.42 11.86 -20.15
N PRO A 14 -10.79 11.02 -19.15
CA PRO A 14 -11.33 11.50 -17.88
C PRO A 14 -10.37 12.42 -17.12
N PHE A 15 -9.06 12.28 -17.36
CA PHE A 15 -8.02 13.09 -16.72
C PHE A 15 -7.34 14.11 -17.65
N GLY A 16 -7.79 14.21 -18.91
CA GLY A 16 -7.18 15.08 -19.95
C GLY A 16 -5.78 14.65 -20.43
N VAL A 17 -5.01 13.97 -19.57
CA VAL A 17 -3.72 13.33 -19.88
C VAL A 17 -3.90 11.84 -20.15
N HIS A 18 -3.03 11.27 -20.98
CA HIS A 18 -3.04 9.84 -21.31
C HIS A 18 -2.09 9.11 -20.36
N LEU A 19 -2.61 8.40 -19.35
CA LEU A 19 -1.77 7.79 -18.30
C LEU A 19 -1.04 6.53 -18.82
N TRP A 20 -1.64 5.83 -19.78
CA TRP A 20 -1.11 4.57 -20.32
C TRP A 20 0.36 4.61 -20.82
N PRO A 21 0.82 5.59 -21.64
CA PRO A 21 2.19 5.62 -22.15
C PRO A 21 3.23 5.86 -21.07
N HIS A 22 2.87 6.63 -20.02
CA HIS A 22 3.75 6.81 -18.87
C HIS A 22 3.90 5.51 -18.09
N PHE A 23 2.79 4.80 -17.92
CA PHE A 23 2.77 3.48 -17.31
C PHE A 23 3.53 2.44 -18.13
N SER A 24 3.33 2.38 -19.45
CA SER A 24 4.00 1.42 -20.34
C SER A 24 5.52 1.59 -20.30
N LYS A 25 6.02 2.83 -20.31
CA LYS A 25 7.46 3.11 -20.11
C LYS A 25 7.98 2.68 -18.74
N ALA A 26 7.22 2.96 -17.68
CA ALA A 26 7.60 2.55 -16.33
C ALA A 26 7.59 1.02 -16.17
N PHE A 27 6.65 0.34 -16.82
CA PHE A 27 6.56 -1.11 -16.87
C PHE A 27 7.71 -1.73 -17.69
N GLU A 28 8.05 -1.14 -18.84
CA GLU A 28 9.16 -1.58 -19.68
C GLU A 28 10.50 -1.55 -18.94
N LEU A 29 10.73 -0.55 -18.08
CA LEU A 29 11.91 -0.50 -17.22
C LEU A 29 12.02 -1.68 -16.24
N VAL A 30 10.89 -2.27 -15.84
CA VAL A 30 10.84 -3.36 -14.86
C VAL A 30 10.77 -4.72 -15.55
N ALA A 31 9.94 -4.85 -16.59
CA ALA A 31 9.64 -6.10 -17.26
C ALA A 31 10.51 -6.36 -18.52
N GLY A 32 11.10 -5.32 -19.11
CA GLY A 32 11.93 -5.39 -20.31
C GLY A 32 11.16 -5.45 -21.64
N TYR A 33 9.85 -5.28 -21.62
CA TYR A 33 8.97 -5.25 -22.80
C TYR A 33 7.78 -4.30 -22.57
N PRO A 34 7.14 -3.76 -23.61
CA PRO A 34 6.03 -2.82 -23.45
C PRO A 34 4.79 -3.48 -22.84
N ALA A 35 4.03 -2.74 -22.05
CA ALA A 35 2.84 -3.26 -21.36
C ALA A 35 1.74 -3.76 -22.32
N ASP A 36 1.66 -3.22 -23.54
CA ASP A 36 0.65 -3.58 -24.54
C ASP A 36 0.80 -5.02 -25.09
N GLU A 37 2.00 -5.61 -24.99
CA GLU A 37 2.29 -6.95 -25.52
C GLU A 37 2.06 -8.07 -24.49
N PHE A 38 1.77 -7.71 -23.25
CA PHE A 38 1.55 -8.69 -22.20
C PHE A 38 0.33 -9.57 -22.52
N LYS A 39 0.56 -10.88 -22.55
CA LYS A 39 -0.49 -11.88 -22.65
C LYS A 39 -0.40 -12.83 -21.47
N PHE A 40 -1.49 -12.93 -20.72
CA PHE A 40 -1.60 -13.91 -19.65
C PHE A 40 -1.76 -15.31 -20.25
N VAL A 41 -0.69 -16.10 -20.18
CA VAL A 41 -0.67 -17.49 -20.64
C VAL A 41 -0.49 -18.42 -19.45
N VAL A 42 -1.40 -19.38 -19.32
CA VAL A 42 -1.42 -20.32 -18.20
C VAL A 42 -0.19 -21.22 -18.25
N GLY A 43 0.60 -21.22 -17.18
CA GLY A 43 1.79 -22.07 -17.04
C GLY A 43 3.12 -21.42 -17.43
N THR A 44 3.12 -20.27 -18.10
CA THR A 44 4.36 -19.52 -18.41
C THR A 44 4.49 -18.25 -17.59
N THR A 45 3.38 -17.57 -17.26
CA THR A 45 3.43 -16.40 -16.39
C THR A 45 3.60 -16.82 -14.93
N PRO A 46 4.46 -16.16 -14.13
CA PRO A 46 4.62 -16.47 -12.73
C PRO A 46 3.28 -16.27 -11.99
N MET A 47 3.01 -17.06 -10.95
CA MET A 47 1.73 -17.05 -10.21
C MET A 47 0.48 -17.52 -11.00
N SER A 48 0.66 -18.05 -12.21
CA SER A 48 -0.44 -18.48 -13.09
C SER A 48 -0.96 -19.89 -12.79
N THR A 49 -0.18 -20.71 -12.10
CA THR A 49 -0.58 -22.09 -11.75
C THR A 49 -1.00 -22.19 -10.29
N LEU A 50 -1.97 -23.07 -10.03
CA LEU A 50 -2.41 -23.38 -8.67
C LEU A 50 -1.27 -23.94 -7.80
N ARG A 51 -0.31 -24.63 -8.41
CA ARG A 51 0.86 -25.18 -7.72
C ARG A 51 1.78 -24.09 -7.19
N GLU A 52 2.16 -23.12 -8.02
CA GLU A 52 3.00 -21.99 -7.59
C GLU A 52 2.30 -21.14 -6.53
N THR A 53 1.01 -20.83 -6.74
CA THR A 53 0.23 -20.01 -5.81
C THR A 53 0.02 -20.71 -4.47
N SER A 54 -0.26 -22.01 -4.45
CA SER A 54 -0.45 -22.77 -3.20
C SER A 54 0.85 -22.89 -2.39
N ILE A 55 2.00 -23.09 -3.04
CA ILE A 55 3.30 -23.09 -2.37
C ILE A 55 3.55 -21.72 -1.73
N PHE A 56 3.31 -20.63 -2.45
CA PHE A 56 3.49 -19.29 -1.91
C PHE A 56 2.58 -19.01 -0.70
N VAL A 57 1.31 -19.40 -0.79
CA VAL A 57 0.35 -19.26 0.33
C VAL A 57 0.79 -20.09 1.53
N ALA A 58 1.25 -21.32 1.32
CA ALA A 58 1.76 -22.16 2.41
C ALA A 58 2.97 -21.51 3.10
N VAL A 59 3.97 -21.05 2.33
CA VAL A 59 5.14 -20.35 2.86
C VAL A 59 4.73 -19.09 3.63
N TYR A 60 3.82 -18.29 3.09
CA TYR A 60 3.30 -17.08 3.74
C TYR A 60 2.70 -17.38 5.13
N TYR A 61 1.83 -18.40 5.23
CA TYR A 61 1.22 -18.78 6.50
C TYR A 61 2.23 -19.43 7.46
N THR A 62 3.20 -20.19 6.96
CA THR A 62 4.29 -20.75 7.78
C THR A 62 5.15 -19.63 8.38
N VAL A 63 5.52 -18.62 7.60
CA VAL A 63 6.30 -17.47 8.08
C VAL A 63 5.50 -16.66 9.11
N ILE A 64 4.20 -16.45 8.91
CA ILE A 64 3.36 -15.73 9.89
C ILE A 64 3.24 -16.52 11.19
N SER A 65 2.95 -17.81 11.09
CA SER A 65 2.75 -18.67 12.27
C SER A 65 4.06 -18.86 13.02
N GLY A 66 5.17 -19.07 12.30
CA GLY A 66 6.52 -19.15 12.86
C GLY A 66 6.99 -17.83 13.46
N GLY A 67 6.74 -16.70 12.79
CA GLY A 67 7.04 -15.36 13.30
C GLY A 67 6.29 -15.06 14.61
N ARG A 68 5.04 -15.50 14.72
CA ARG A 68 4.24 -15.38 15.96
C ARG A 68 4.85 -16.15 17.13
N GLU A 69 5.33 -17.38 16.89
CA GLU A 69 5.97 -18.17 17.95
C GLU A 69 7.36 -17.60 18.32
N VAL A 70 8.13 -17.13 17.33
CA VAL A 70 9.45 -16.51 17.54
C VAL A 70 9.35 -15.20 18.33
N MET A 71 8.29 -14.41 18.12
CA MET A 71 8.07 -13.14 18.82
C MET A 71 7.45 -13.30 20.21
N ARG A 72 7.09 -14.52 20.64
CA ARG A 72 6.40 -14.77 21.92
C ARG A 72 7.17 -14.26 23.15
N ASN A 73 8.50 -14.29 23.09
CA ASN A 73 9.38 -13.88 24.20
C ASN A 73 10.23 -12.65 23.87
N ARG A 74 9.90 -11.89 22.80
CA ARG A 74 10.68 -10.73 22.35
C ARG A 74 9.79 -9.49 22.23
N ALA A 75 10.36 -8.32 22.52
CA ALA A 75 9.64 -7.06 22.34
C ALA A 75 9.42 -6.77 20.83
N PRO A 76 8.29 -6.17 20.44
CA PRO A 76 7.98 -5.87 19.05
C PRO A 76 8.95 -4.82 18.47
N PHE A 77 9.36 -5.02 17.21
CA PHE A 77 10.23 -4.10 16.49
C PHE A 77 9.50 -2.78 16.17
N LYS A 78 10.10 -1.64 16.51
CA LYS A 78 9.53 -0.30 16.25
C LYS A 78 10.11 0.32 14.97
N LEU A 79 9.61 -0.11 13.81
CA LEU A 79 10.08 0.34 12.49
C LEU A 79 9.18 1.43 11.87
N ARG A 80 8.95 2.53 12.61
CA ARG A 80 7.95 3.58 12.23
C ARG A 80 8.15 4.14 10.82
N SER A 81 9.39 4.41 10.41
CA SER A 81 9.66 4.99 9.09
C SER A 81 9.39 4.00 7.96
N LEU A 82 9.81 2.75 8.12
CA LEU A 82 9.55 1.69 7.13
C LEU A 82 8.05 1.47 6.97
N PHE A 83 7.29 1.37 8.06
CA PHE A 83 5.83 1.26 7.99
C PHE A 83 5.18 2.47 7.32
N LEU A 84 5.63 3.69 7.60
CA LEU A 84 5.07 4.90 6.98
C LEU A 84 5.35 4.95 5.48
N ILE A 85 6.60 4.72 5.07
CA ILE A 85 7.00 4.68 3.66
C ILE A 85 6.21 3.58 2.93
N HIS A 86 5.99 2.44 3.58
CA HIS A 86 5.24 1.35 2.98
C HIS A 86 3.78 1.69 2.71
N ASN A 87 3.10 2.23 3.72
CA ASN A 87 1.71 2.63 3.56
C ASN A 87 1.59 3.70 2.49
N PHE A 88 2.52 4.67 2.46
CA PHE A 88 2.54 5.69 1.42
C PHE A 88 2.74 5.09 0.02
N TYR A 89 3.71 4.20 -0.16
CA TYR A 89 3.96 3.52 -1.43
C TYR A 89 2.76 2.71 -1.92
N LEU A 90 2.14 1.93 -1.03
CA LEU A 90 0.93 1.16 -1.34
C LEU A 90 -0.23 2.08 -1.75
N THR A 91 -0.42 3.20 -1.05
CA THR A 91 -1.46 4.17 -1.42
C THR A 91 -1.19 4.83 -2.76
N ALA A 92 0.06 5.21 -3.04
CA ALA A 92 0.43 5.85 -4.29
C ALA A 92 0.23 4.92 -5.49
N ILE A 93 0.71 3.67 -5.40
CA ILE A 93 0.54 2.68 -6.47
C ILE A 93 -0.93 2.32 -6.67
N SER A 94 -1.67 2.09 -5.58
CA SER A 94 -3.10 1.80 -5.68
C SER A 94 -3.87 2.94 -6.33
N ALA A 95 -3.53 4.19 -6.04
CA ALA A 95 -4.13 5.36 -6.66
C ALA A 95 -3.81 5.46 -8.16
N ILE A 96 -2.55 5.19 -8.55
CA ILE A 96 -2.14 5.18 -9.96
C ILE A 96 -2.84 4.06 -10.73
N LEU A 97 -2.87 2.83 -10.19
CA LEU A 97 -3.58 1.72 -10.81
C LEU A 97 -5.07 2.03 -10.94
N LEU A 98 -5.69 2.59 -9.89
CA LEU A 98 -7.10 2.98 -9.94
C LEU A 98 -7.37 4.02 -11.03
N ALA A 99 -6.50 5.02 -11.19
CA ALA A 99 -6.64 6.00 -12.25
C ALA A 99 -6.54 5.34 -13.64
N LEU A 100 -5.60 4.41 -13.84
CA LEU A 100 -5.49 3.64 -15.09
C LEU A 100 -6.74 2.78 -15.35
N TYR A 101 -7.32 2.16 -14.32
CA TYR A 101 -8.59 1.45 -14.45
C TYR A 101 -9.71 2.40 -14.86
N ILE A 102 -9.81 3.57 -14.25
CA ILE A 102 -10.86 4.55 -14.57
C ILE A 102 -10.72 5.02 -16.02
N GLU A 103 -9.50 5.26 -16.51
CA GLU A 103 -9.23 5.68 -17.90
C GLU A 103 -9.76 4.66 -18.92
N GLU A 104 -9.62 3.35 -18.65
CA GLU A 104 -10.06 2.28 -19.55
C GLU A 104 -11.54 1.87 -19.33
N LEU A 105 -12.03 1.92 -18.09
CA LEU A 105 -13.35 1.42 -17.70
C LEU A 105 -14.47 2.44 -17.96
N VAL A 106 -14.23 3.74 -17.75
CA VAL A 106 -15.22 4.81 -17.95
C VAL A 106 -15.74 4.87 -19.39
N PRO A 107 -14.90 4.99 -20.43
CA PRO A 107 -15.39 5.05 -21.81
C PRO A 107 -16.12 3.76 -22.20
N THR A 108 -15.61 2.59 -21.77
CA THR A 108 -16.23 1.29 -22.06
C THR A 108 -17.65 1.17 -21.48
N ILE A 109 -17.85 1.62 -20.24
CA ILE A 109 -19.15 1.59 -19.57
C ILE A 109 -20.11 2.62 -20.15
N PHE A 110 -19.64 3.84 -20.44
CA PHE A 110 -20.51 4.89 -20.96
C PHE A 110 -20.99 4.63 -22.39
N GLN A 111 -20.14 4.08 -23.25
CA GLN A 111 -20.49 3.83 -24.65
C GLN A 111 -21.33 2.55 -24.82
N ASN A 112 -20.96 1.47 -24.13
CA ASN A 112 -21.55 0.14 -24.38
C ASN A 112 -22.43 -0.37 -23.22
N GLY A 113 -22.48 0.36 -22.10
CA GLY A 113 -23.21 -0.03 -20.90
C GLY A 113 -22.46 -1.04 -20.02
N ILE A 114 -22.94 -1.18 -18.78
CA ILE A 114 -22.32 -2.05 -17.76
C ILE A 114 -22.37 -3.53 -18.16
N PHE A 115 -23.45 -3.98 -18.81
CA PHE A 115 -23.59 -5.36 -19.24
C PHE A 115 -22.58 -5.76 -20.31
N TYR A 116 -22.21 -4.84 -21.20
CA TYR A 116 -21.17 -5.10 -22.19
C TYR A 116 -19.80 -5.21 -21.53
N ALA A 117 -19.49 -4.32 -20.58
CA ALA A 117 -18.23 -4.36 -19.84
C ALA A 117 -18.02 -5.66 -19.05
N ILE A 118 -19.09 -6.32 -18.59
CA ILE A 118 -19.02 -7.55 -17.78
C ILE A 118 -19.18 -8.81 -18.62
N CYS A 119 -20.20 -8.86 -19.49
CA CYS A 119 -20.58 -10.08 -20.20
C CYS A 119 -19.86 -10.24 -21.54
N HIS A 120 -19.36 -9.15 -22.13
CA HIS A 120 -18.70 -9.19 -23.42
C HIS A 120 -17.19 -9.34 -23.27
N ARG A 121 -16.59 -10.24 -24.05
CA ARG A 121 -15.15 -10.55 -23.98
C ARG A 121 -14.30 -9.31 -24.23
N ASP A 122 -14.69 -8.47 -25.19
CA ASP A 122 -13.92 -7.29 -25.56
C ASP A 122 -14.11 -6.10 -24.61
N GLY A 123 -15.10 -6.16 -23.70
CA GLY A 123 -15.32 -5.16 -22.67
C GLY A 123 -14.63 -5.48 -21.33
N GLY A 124 -14.64 -6.77 -20.95
CA GLY A 124 -14.09 -7.23 -19.66
C GLY A 124 -12.70 -7.87 -19.75
N TRP A 125 -12.22 -8.19 -20.96
CA TRP A 125 -10.96 -8.90 -21.19
C TRP A 125 -10.11 -8.19 -22.26
N THR A 126 -9.73 -6.93 -22.01
CA THR A 126 -8.78 -6.22 -22.87
C THR A 126 -7.33 -6.48 -22.42
N ASN A 127 -6.37 -6.41 -23.34
CA ASN A 127 -4.95 -6.62 -23.01
C ASN A 127 -4.47 -5.67 -21.89
N ARG A 128 -4.96 -4.42 -21.90
CA ARG A 128 -4.63 -3.38 -20.93
C ARG A 128 -5.16 -3.71 -19.54
N LEU A 129 -6.43 -4.10 -19.45
CA LEU A 129 -7.06 -4.54 -18.20
C LEU A 129 -6.37 -5.78 -17.64
N VAL A 130 -5.99 -6.75 -18.48
CA VAL A 130 -5.29 -7.97 -18.05
C VAL A 130 -3.93 -7.66 -17.40
N VAL A 131 -3.17 -6.70 -17.94
CA VAL A 131 -1.92 -6.21 -17.30
C VAL A 131 -2.21 -5.63 -15.92
N LEU A 132 -3.21 -4.75 -15.84
CA LEU A 132 -3.59 -4.09 -14.59
C LEU A 132 -4.06 -5.10 -13.54
N TYR A 133 -4.81 -6.15 -13.94
CA TYR A 133 -5.24 -7.23 -13.06
C TYR A 133 -4.05 -8.05 -12.56
N TYR A 134 -3.06 -8.28 -13.41
CA TYR A 134 -1.87 -9.03 -13.07
C TYR A 134 -0.90 -8.26 -12.15
N LEU A 135 -0.78 -6.94 -12.34
CA LEU A 135 0.11 -6.10 -11.53
C LEU A 135 -0.42 -5.84 -10.11
N LEU A 136 -1.73 -5.87 -9.92
CA LEU A 136 -2.37 -5.67 -8.63
C LEU A 136 -1.82 -6.63 -7.54
N PRO A 137 -1.81 -7.97 -7.72
CA PRO A 137 -1.21 -8.90 -6.77
C PRO A 137 0.32 -8.80 -6.71
N CYS A 138 1.00 -8.48 -7.82
CA CYS A 138 2.46 -8.29 -7.82
C CYS A 138 2.90 -7.14 -6.90
N SER A 139 2.16 -6.03 -6.86
CA SER A 139 2.46 -4.89 -5.99
C SER A 139 2.43 -5.29 -4.50
N LEU A 140 1.50 -6.16 -4.12
CA LEU A 140 1.38 -6.71 -2.77
C LEU A 140 2.49 -7.72 -2.44
N HIS A 141 2.90 -8.53 -3.42
CA HIS A 141 3.94 -9.55 -3.25
C HIS A 141 5.34 -8.93 -3.10
N LEU A 142 5.68 -7.95 -3.95
CA LEU A 142 6.94 -7.20 -3.84
C LEU A 142 7.06 -6.54 -2.46
N PHE A 143 5.95 -6.04 -1.93
CA PHE A 143 5.86 -5.51 -0.57
C PHE A 143 6.15 -6.55 0.52
N TYR A 144 5.49 -7.72 0.46
CA TYR A 144 5.73 -8.79 1.44
C TYR A 144 7.21 -9.18 1.47
N PHE A 145 7.82 -9.31 0.29
CA PHE A 145 9.25 -9.61 0.20
C PHE A 145 10.12 -8.46 0.73
N ALA A 146 9.84 -7.20 0.37
CA ALA A 146 10.63 -6.05 0.81
C ALA A 146 10.55 -5.79 2.33
N THR A 147 9.44 -6.14 2.98
CA THR A 147 9.26 -6.00 4.43
C THR A 147 9.90 -7.14 5.22
N TYR A 148 9.80 -8.38 4.75
CA TYR A 148 10.37 -9.52 5.47
C TYR A 148 11.86 -9.72 5.23
N ASN A 149 12.43 -9.17 4.15
CA ASN A 149 13.84 -9.34 3.82
C ASN A 149 14.78 -8.32 4.51
N LYS A 150 14.25 -7.50 5.44
CA LYS A 150 15.06 -6.63 6.30
C LYS A 150 14.51 -6.59 7.72
N ASP A 151 15.20 -7.27 8.65
CA ASP A 151 15.88 -6.60 9.77
C ASP A 151 16.38 -7.61 10.83
N GLY A 152 17.71 -7.80 10.87
CA GLY A 152 18.43 -8.58 11.87
C GLY A 152 19.04 -7.76 13.00
N LYS A 153 18.47 -6.59 13.36
CA LYS A 153 19.02 -5.74 14.43
C LYS A 153 17.98 -5.43 15.52
N PRO A 154 18.23 -5.82 16.78
CA PRO A 154 17.36 -5.48 17.90
C PRO A 154 17.51 -3.99 18.27
N PRO A 155 16.41 -3.22 18.38
CA PRO A 155 16.49 -1.83 18.82
C PRO A 155 16.50 -1.69 20.35
N SER A 156 17.44 -0.88 20.84
CA SER A 156 17.44 -0.33 22.21
C SER A 156 16.46 0.85 22.28
N THR A 157 15.27 0.65 22.85
CA THR A 157 14.35 1.77 23.20
C THR A 157 13.72 1.57 24.57
N ARG A 158 14.56 1.59 25.61
CA ARG A 158 14.14 1.65 27.02
C ARG A 158 13.89 3.10 27.52
N ARG A 159 13.41 4.04 26.69
CA ARG A 159 13.23 5.44 27.14
C ARG A 159 11.93 6.16 26.80
N THR A 160 11.03 5.62 25.98
CA THR A 160 9.81 6.37 25.56
C THR A 160 8.49 5.90 26.16
N LEU A 161 8.52 5.00 27.15
CA LEU A 161 7.36 4.69 28.01
C LEU A 161 7.62 5.12 29.45
N ARG A 162 7.92 6.41 29.66
CA ARG A 162 7.52 7.01 30.94
C ARG A 162 6.03 7.29 30.80
N ARG A 163 5.21 6.66 31.66
CA ARG A 163 3.78 6.98 31.77
C ARG A 163 3.65 8.51 31.88
N MET A 164 2.76 9.13 31.12
CA MET A 164 2.45 10.56 31.23
C MET A 164 2.06 10.96 32.68
N SER A 165 1.68 9.99 33.52
CA SER A 165 1.45 10.17 34.96
C SER A 165 2.70 10.46 35.80
N GLN A 166 3.91 10.48 35.21
CA GLN A 166 5.16 10.86 35.90
C GLN A 166 5.77 12.17 35.35
N ALA A 167 4.99 12.99 34.65
CA ALA A 167 5.46 14.33 34.30
C ALA A 167 5.56 15.18 35.58
N GLU A 168 6.78 15.47 36.04
CA GLU A 168 7.01 16.50 37.05
C GLU A 168 6.61 17.85 36.44
N VAL A 169 5.61 18.50 37.05
CA VAL A 169 5.21 19.87 36.70
C VAL A 169 6.36 20.79 37.11
N ASN A 170 6.97 21.47 36.14
CA ASN A 170 8.02 22.46 36.40
C ASN A 170 7.39 23.79 36.85
N PRO A 171 7.49 24.18 38.13
CA PRO A 171 6.81 25.36 38.67
C PRO A 171 7.40 26.69 38.16
N LYS A 172 8.60 26.68 37.53
CA LYS A 172 9.16 27.90 36.91
C LYS A 172 8.49 28.28 35.60
N ALA A 173 7.87 27.33 34.89
CA ALA A 173 7.26 27.59 33.59
C ALA A 173 5.82 28.13 33.69
N THR A 174 5.13 27.89 34.82
CA THR A 174 3.72 28.25 34.99
C THR A 174 3.48 29.52 35.81
N GLY A 175 4.53 30.16 36.36
CA GLY A 175 4.37 31.43 37.10
C GLY A 175 3.54 31.34 38.38
N ILE A 176 3.19 30.14 38.83
CA ILE A 176 2.37 29.92 40.02
C ILE A 176 3.30 29.91 41.24
N LYS A 177 3.23 30.96 42.06
CA LYS A 177 3.83 30.96 43.40
C LYS A 177 3.09 29.90 44.23
N THR A 178 3.79 28.85 44.64
CA THR A 178 3.28 27.82 45.57
C THR A 178 2.99 28.45 46.93
N GLY A 179 1.76 28.95 47.09
CA GLY A 179 1.14 29.16 48.39
C GLY A 179 0.26 27.96 48.71
N ASN A 180 0.66 27.16 49.70
CA ASN A 180 -0.18 26.27 50.51
C ASN A 180 -1.42 25.63 49.83
N ALA A 181 -1.22 24.84 48.77
CA ALA A 181 -2.25 23.96 48.26
C ALA A 181 -1.86 22.49 48.51
N SER A 182 -2.27 21.98 49.67
CA SER A 182 -2.31 20.54 49.95
C SER A 182 -3.34 19.90 49.01
N VAL A 183 -2.89 19.34 47.88
CA VAL A 183 -3.76 18.55 47.00
C VAL A 183 -3.77 17.12 47.54
N ARG A 184 -4.69 16.87 48.47
CA ARG A 184 -5.02 15.54 49.00
C ARG A 184 -5.48 14.63 47.85
N ALA A 185 -4.71 13.59 47.56
CA ALA A 185 -5.10 12.57 46.59
C ALA A 185 -6.41 11.89 47.03
N ARG A 186 -7.47 12.04 46.24
CA ARG A 186 -8.73 11.31 46.44
C ARG A 186 -8.51 9.87 45.94
N LYS A 187 -8.31 8.95 46.88
CA LYS A 187 -8.33 7.51 46.62
C LYS A 187 -9.77 7.14 46.27
N VAL A 188 -10.07 6.93 44.99
CA VAL A 188 -11.35 6.35 44.57
C VAL A 188 -11.29 4.87 44.95
N LEU A 189 -12.17 4.50 45.85
CA LEU A 189 -12.40 3.14 46.32
C LEU A 189 -13.76 2.73 45.73
N VAL A 190 -13.82 1.46 45.32
CA VAL A 190 -14.90 0.74 44.60
C VAL A 190 -14.77 0.78 43.09
#